data_AF-A0A0P9DNQ3-F1
#
_entry.id   AF-A0A0P9DNQ3-F1
#
_cell.length_a   1.000
_cell.length_b   1.000
_cell.length_c   1.000
_cell.angle_alpha   90.00
_cell.angle_beta   90.00
_cell.angle_gamma   90.00
#
_symmetry.space_group_name_H-M   'P 1'
#
loop_
_entity.id
_entity.type
_entity.pdbx_description
1 polymer ?
#
loop_
_entity_poly.entity_id
_entity_poly.type
_entity_poly.pdbx_seq_one_letter_code
_entity_poly.pdbx_strand_id
1 'polypeptide(L)'
;AIRRRAVPTWGVFLDEEKQGGGPLIDIGTHALDLTLWMMDNYKPKAVLGTAFHKLSKKANAANAWGSWDPEKFTVEDSAFGMITMQNGATIVLESSWAINLLQTGEAKTTLCGTEGGADMWDGLRINGEKHSRLFMNEIQLDAKGVDFYEGNGESPADLEARLWLEAIDKDIDPVVTPE
;
A
#
# COMPACT_ATOMS: atom_id res chain seq x y z
N ALA A 1 -2.75 3.43 2.07
CA ALA A 1 -2.30 2.50 3.13
C ALA A 1 -2.97 2.86 4.46
N ILE A 2 -4.22 2.44 4.65
CA ILE A 2 -5.03 2.90 5.78
C ILE A 2 -5.45 1.74 6.66
N ARG A 3 -5.06 1.80 7.93
CA ARG A 3 -5.62 1.03 9.05
C ARG A 3 -6.45 1.96 9.93
N ARG A 4 -7.66 1.55 10.31
CA ARG A 4 -8.56 2.34 11.17
C ARG A 4 -8.07 2.40 12.62
N ARG A 5 -7.48 1.30 13.07
CA ARG A 5 -6.54 1.04 14.17
C ARG A 5 -5.92 -0.31 13.80
N ALA A 6 -5.01 -0.83 14.61
CA ALA A 6 -3.91 -1.74 14.27
C ALA A 6 -2.59 -0.94 14.24
N VAL A 7 -2.38 -0.20 15.33
CA VAL A 7 -1.09 0.36 15.71
C VAL A 7 -0.28 -0.76 16.35
N PRO A 8 0.91 -1.10 15.83
CA PRO A 8 1.76 -2.12 16.43
C PRO A 8 2.19 -1.71 17.85
N THR A 9 2.03 -2.60 18.82
CA THR A 9 2.36 -2.36 20.24
C THR A 9 3.58 -3.12 20.71
N TRP A 10 4.30 -3.77 19.79
CA TRP A 10 5.50 -4.57 20.05
C TRP A 10 6.75 -3.94 19.41
N GLY A 11 7.91 -4.43 19.84
CA GLY A 11 9.19 -4.01 19.29
C GLY A 11 9.44 -2.52 19.46
N VAL A 12 9.86 -1.87 18.37
CA VAL A 12 10.25 -0.46 18.36
C VAL A 12 9.35 0.40 17.48
N PHE A 13 8.20 -0.12 17.02
CA PHE A 13 7.32 0.56 16.05
C PHE A 13 6.89 1.97 16.45
N LEU A 14 6.81 2.26 17.74
CA LEU A 14 6.36 3.55 18.27
C LEU A 14 7.49 4.56 18.47
N ASP A 15 8.75 4.11 18.37
CA ASP A 15 9.99 4.84 18.66
C ASP A 15 10.57 5.46 17.38
N GLU A 16 10.52 6.79 17.31
CA GLU A 16 10.91 7.57 16.13
C GLU A 16 12.41 7.46 15.84
N GLU A 17 13.26 7.39 16.85
CA GLU A 17 14.70 7.29 16.67
C GLU A 17 15.09 5.96 16.01
N LYS A 18 14.36 4.89 16.34
CA LYS A 18 14.66 3.54 15.83
C LYS A 18 13.93 3.20 14.53
N GLN A 19 12.73 3.74 14.32
CA GLN A 19 11.92 3.46 13.12
C GLN A 19 12.06 4.51 12.02
N GLY A 20 12.49 5.73 12.36
CA GLY A 20 12.54 6.86 11.44
C GLY A 20 11.18 7.49 11.09
N GLY A 21 10.07 6.85 11.45
CA GLY A 21 8.71 7.34 11.21
C GLY A 21 7.66 6.29 11.52
N GLY A 22 6.39 6.68 11.37
CA GLY A 22 5.24 5.85 11.66
C GLY A 22 4.66 5.19 10.41
N PRO A 23 3.34 5.27 10.17
CA PRO A 23 2.71 4.56 9.07
C PRO A 23 3.21 4.99 7.70
N LEU A 24 3.75 6.20 7.52
CA LEU A 24 4.20 6.63 6.20
C LEU A 24 5.38 5.78 5.71
N ILE A 25 6.37 5.54 6.57
CA ILE A 25 7.54 4.73 6.25
C ILE A 25 7.25 3.23 6.33
N ASP A 26 6.33 2.80 7.22
CA ASP A 26 5.94 1.40 7.38
C ASP A 26 5.04 0.90 6.24
N ILE A 27 3.81 1.40 6.13
CA ILE A 27 2.83 0.90 5.14
C ILE A 27 2.62 1.83 3.96
N GLY A 28 2.96 3.11 4.11
CA GLY A 28 2.82 4.11 3.05
C GLY A 28 3.78 3.86 1.89
N THR A 29 5.00 3.41 2.19
CA THR A 29 6.03 3.02 1.22
C THR A 29 5.54 1.92 0.30
N HIS A 30 4.96 0.83 0.82
CA HIS A 30 4.41 -0.25 0.01
C HIS A 30 3.33 0.22 -0.96
N ALA A 31 2.41 1.08 -0.51
CA ALA A 31 1.34 1.59 -1.39
C ALA A 31 1.86 2.60 -2.42
N LEU A 32 2.84 3.42 -2.05
CA LEU A 32 3.48 4.37 -2.95
C LEU A 32 4.29 3.62 -4.01
N ASP A 33 5.15 2.69 -3.61
CA ASP A 33 5.99 1.89 -4.51
C ASP A 33 5.14 1.13 -5.53
N LEU A 34 4.10 0.41 -5.07
CA LEU A 34 3.14 -0.24 -5.97
C LEU A 34 2.51 0.74 -6.97
N THR A 35 2.16 1.95 -6.52
CA THR A 35 1.57 2.96 -7.42
C THR A 35 2.57 3.44 -8.47
N LEU A 36 3.82 3.69 -8.07
CA LEU A 36 4.88 4.11 -8.99
C LEU A 36 5.22 3.01 -9.99
N TRP A 37 5.26 1.74 -9.53
CA TRP A 37 5.46 0.56 -10.37
C TRP A 37 4.36 0.39 -11.41
N MET A 38 3.10 0.46 -10.98
CA MET A 38 1.95 0.35 -11.90
C MET A 38 1.89 1.51 -12.92
N MET A 39 2.49 2.65 -12.61
CA MET A 39 2.55 3.81 -13.49
C MET A 39 3.82 3.88 -14.35
N ASP A 40 4.81 3.01 -14.10
CA ASP A 40 6.18 3.10 -14.64
C ASP A 40 6.74 4.54 -14.55
N ASN A 41 6.60 5.16 -13.37
CA ASN A 41 6.84 6.60 -13.22
C ASN A 41 7.35 6.96 -11.82
N TYR A 42 8.66 7.13 -11.71
CA TYR A 42 9.36 7.38 -10.44
C TYR A 42 9.92 8.80 -10.32
N LYS A 43 9.48 9.73 -11.18
CA LYS A 43 10.02 11.10 -11.25
C LYS A 43 9.04 12.13 -10.69
N PRO A 44 9.05 12.40 -9.37
CA PRO A 44 8.24 13.46 -8.79
C PRO A 44 8.74 14.83 -9.26
N LYS A 45 7.79 15.76 -9.43
CA LYS A 45 8.04 17.18 -9.69
C LYS A 45 7.91 18.00 -8.42
N ALA A 46 6.88 17.72 -7.62
CA ALA A 46 6.64 18.42 -6.35
C ALA A 46 5.89 17.50 -5.38
N VAL A 47 6.20 17.62 -4.10
CA VAL A 47 5.56 16.88 -3.01
C VAL A 47 5.09 17.88 -1.95
N LEU A 48 3.84 17.74 -1.53
CA LEU A 48 3.28 18.44 -0.37
C LEU A 48 2.65 17.41 0.55
N GLY A 49 2.98 17.43 1.83
CA GLY A 49 2.39 16.49 2.80
C GLY A 49 2.34 17.03 4.22
N THR A 50 1.54 16.36 5.05
CA THR A 50 1.39 16.66 6.47
C THR A 50 1.36 15.36 7.26
N ALA A 51 2.06 15.35 8.39
CA ALA A 51 2.02 14.27 9.38
C ALA A 51 1.27 14.71 10.64
N PHE A 52 0.65 13.75 11.34
CA PHE A 52 -0.24 13.99 12.46
C PHE A 52 0.03 13.04 13.63
N HIS A 53 -0.07 13.58 14.85
CA HIS A 53 -0.01 12.84 16.12
C HIS A 53 -1.28 13.12 16.93
N LYS A 54 -2.45 12.95 16.31
CA LYS A 54 -3.75 13.35 16.88
C LYS A 54 -4.44 12.25 17.66
N LEU A 55 -4.29 10.99 17.25
CA LEU A 55 -4.83 9.82 17.94
C LEU A 55 -3.78 9.13 18.81
N SER A 56 -2.49 9.22 18.48
CA SER A 56 -1.40 8.62 19.25
C SER A 56 -1.43 8.98 20.74
N LYS A 57 -1.91 10.17 21.10
CA LYS A 57 -2.00 10.63 22.50
C LYS A 57 -3.21 10.11 23.28
N LYS A 58 -4.06 9.30 22.67
CA LYS A 58 -5.24 8.73 23.34
C LYS A 58 -4.87 7.53 24.21
N ALA A 59 -4.95 7.71 25.53
CA ALA A 59 -4.85 6.60 26.48
C ALA A 59 -6.03 5.62 26.33
N ASN A 60 -5.80 4.34 26.63
CA ASN A 60 -6.81 3.26 26.58
C ASN A 60 -7.56 3.22 25.23
N ALA A 61 -6.88 3.52 24.14
CA ALA A 61 -7.49 3.54 22.82
C ALA A 61 -7.89 2.12 22.37
N ALA A 62 -9.03 2.02 21.69
CA ALA A 62 -9.42 0.81 20.99
C ALA A 62 -8.39 0.52 19.89
N ASN A 63 -7.83 -0.68 19.89
CA ASN A 63 -6.79 -1.12 18.96
C ASN A 63 -6.83 -2.65 18.82
N ALA A 64 -6.45 -3.18 17.66
CA ALA A 64 -6.52 -4.61 17.38
C ALA A 64 -5.57 -5.44 18.28
N TRP A 65 -4.47 -4.84 18.73
CA TRP A 65 -3.39 -5.52 19.46
C TRP A 65 -3.19 -4.97 20.87
N GLY A 66 -4.29 -4.55 21.50
CA GLY A 66 -4.27 -3.87 22.80
C GLY A 66 -3.93 -2.39 22.68
N SER A 67 -4.29 -1.59 23.68
CA SER A 67 -4.02 -0.15 23.67
C SER A 67 -2.52 0.13 23.63
N TRP A 68 -2.12 1.14 22.86
CA TRP A 68 -0.77 1.68 22.91
C TRP A 68 -0.54 2.52 24.17
N ASP A 69 0.73 2.74 24.49
CA ASP A 69 1.18 3.68 25.51
C ASP A 69 1.45 5.05 24.84
N PRO A 70 0.66 6.10 25.13
CA PRO A 70 0.83 7.44 24.55
C PRO A 70 2.20 8.06 24.74
N GLU A 71 2.89 7.70 25.83
CA GLU A 71 4.22 8.24 26.15
C GLU A 71 5.31 7.60 25.30
N LYS A 72 5.09 6.36 24.85
CA LYS A 72 6.01 5.63 23.96
C LYS A 72 5.73 5.89 22.48
N PHE A 73 4.58 6.47 22.15
CA PHE A 73 4.19 6.79 20.77
C PHE A 73 4.73 8.15 20.36
N THR A 74 5.94 8.13 19.80
CA THR A 74 6.66 9.33 19.35
C THR A 74 6.53 9.57 17.85
N VAL A 75 6.38 8.53 17.03
CA VAL A 75 6.11 8.67 15.58
C VAL A 75 4.70 9.17 15.26
N GLU A 76 4.47 9.58 14.01
CA GLU A 76 3.15 10.02 13.55
C GLU A 76 2.14 8.86 13.54
N ASP A 77 0.84 9.15 13.74
CA ASP A 77 -0.23 8.15 13.63
C ASP A 77 -0.89 8.12 12.24
N SER A 78 -0.68 9.19 11.47
CA SER A 78 -1.18 9.36 10.13
C SER A 78 -0.38 10.41 9.36
N ALA A 79 -0.27 10.22 8.07
CA ALA A 79 0.34 11.15 7.14
C ALA A 79 -0.42 11.16 5.81
N PHE A 80 -0.54 12.33 5.21
CA PHE A 80 -1.24 12.54 3.95
C PHE A 80 -0.41 13.42 3.05
N GLY A 81 -0.38 13.12 1.75
CA GLY A 81 0.40 13.88 0.79
C GLY A 81 -0.19 13.89 -0.61
N MET A 82 0.19 14.89 -1.37
CA MET A 82 -0.05 15.00 -2.80
C MET A 82 1.28 15.12 -3.52
N ILE A 83 1.45 14.31 -4.56
CA ILE A 83 2.66 14.27 -5.37
C ILE A 83 2.27 14.61 -6.81
N THR A 84 2.82 15.69 -7.34
CA THR A 84 2.75 15.98 -8.78
C THR A 84 3.96 15.36 -9.47
N MET A 85 3.73 14.56 -10.50
CA MET A 85 4.77 13.88 -11.28
C MET A 85 5.24 14.72 -12.47
N GLN A 86 6.44 14.46 -12.99
CA GLN A 86 6.97 15.21 -14.13
C GLN A 86 6.12 15.05 -15.41
N ASN A 87 5.48 13.90 -15.61
CA ASN A 87 4.58 13.65 -16.73
C ASN A 87 3.17 14.26 -16.55
N GLY A 88 2.92 14.98 -15.45
CA GLY A 88 1.63 15.62 -15.16
C GLY A 88 0.65 14.78 -14.35
N ALA A 89 0.93 13.50 -14.07
CA ALA A 89 0.10 12.70 -13.17
C ALA A 89 0.13 13.25 -11.74
N THR A 90 -0.93 12.99 -10.97
CA THR A 90 -1.02 13.36 -9.55
C THR A 90 -1.34 12.13 -8.72
N ILE A 91 -0.59 11.94 -7.64
CA ILE A 91 -0.81 10.88 -6.65
C ILE A 91 -1.31 11.53 -5.37
N VAL A 92 -2.37 10.98 -4.77
CA VAL A 92 -2.78 11.27 -3.40
C VAL A 92 -2.39 10.08 -2.55
N LEU A 93 -1.46 10.30 -1.63
CA LEU A 93 -0.98 9.27 -0.72
C LEU A 93 -1.59 9.48 0.66
N GLU A 94 -2.26 8.45 1.16
CA GLU A 94 -2.82 8.43 2.50
C GLU A 94 -2.24 7.24 3.27
N SER A 95 -1.61 7.51 4.41
CA SER A 95 -1.04 6.49 5.28
C SER A 95 -1.47 6.69 6.73
N SER A 96 -1.97 5.63 7.38
CA SER A 96 -2.38 5.72 8.78
C SER A 96 -2.41 4.36 9.47
N TRP A 97 -1.91 4.32 10.71
CA TRP A 97 -2.17 3.20 11.62
C TRP A 97 -3.45 3.40 12.43
N ALA A 98 -3.81 4.65 12.74
CA ALA A 98 -5.00 5.00 13.50
C ALA A 98 -5.74 6.17 12.86
N ILE A 99 -6.97 5.92 12.42
CA ILE A 99 -7.87 6.93 11.84
C ILE A 99 -9.34 6.55 12.04
N ASN A 100 -10.25 7.52 12.05
CA ASN A 100 -11.69 7.25 12.10
C ASN A 100 -12.29 7.12 10.70
N LEU A 101 -11.90 6.08 9.96
CA LEU A 101 -12.39 5.82 8.61
C LEU A 101 -12.80 4.35 8.44
N LEU A 102 -13.88 4.07 7.68
CA LEU A 102 -14.39 2.71 7.51
C LEU A 102 -13.66 1.91 6.42
N GLN A 103 -13.31 2.58 5.32
CA GLN A 103 -12.64 1.98 4.17
C GLN A 103 -11.13 1.82 4.42
N THR A 104 -10.71 0.64 4.84
CA THR A 104 -9.31 0.33 5.12
C THR A 104 -8.69 -0.48 3.98
N GLY A 105 -7.37 -0.35 3.79
CA GLY A 105 -6.67 -1.01 2.71
C GLY A 105 -5.16 -0.82 2.81
N GLU A 106 -4.43 -1.93 2.83
CA GLU A 106 -2.96 -1.98 2.86
C GLU A 106 -2.44 -2.38 1.49
N ALA A 107 -1.34 -1.76 1.05
CA ALA A 107 -0.72 -2.04 -0.25
C ALA A 107 -1.73 -2.08 -1.43
N LYS A 108 -2.61 -1.06 -1.50
CA LYS A 108 -3.58 -0.90 -2.60
C LYS A 108 -3.31 0.38 -3.35
N THR A 109 -3.56 0.36 -4.66
CA THR A 109 -3.56 1.54 -5.52
C THR A 109 -4.90 1.68 -6.26
N THR A 110 -5.20 2.89 -6.70
CA THR A 110 -6.34 3.20 -7.57
C THR A 110 -5.82 4.10 -8.68
N LEU A 111 -5.96 3.64 -9.91
CA LEU A 111 -5.48 4.31 -11.11
C LEU A 111 -6.66 4.91 -11.87
N CYS A 112 -6.51 6.16 -12.28
CA CYS A 112 -7.51 6.90 -13.05
C CYS A 112 -6.83 7.41 -14.32
N GLY A 113 -7.04 6.72 -15.44
CA GLY A 113 -6.58 7.12 -16.76
C GLY A 113 -7.64 7.92 -17.52
N THR A 114 -7.33 8.27 -18.76
CA THR A 114 -8.26 8.98 -19.65
C THR A 114 -9.31 8.07 -20.28
N GLU A 115 -8.98 6.79 -20.49
CA GLU A 115 -9.86 5.80 -21.16
C GLU A 115 -10.43 4.75 -20.20
N GLY A 116 -10.00 4.76 -18.94
CA GLY A 116 -10.41 3.77 -17.95
C GLY A 116 -9.68 3.90 -16.63
N GLY A 117 -10.07 3.07 -15.67
CA GLY A 117 -9.47 3.02 -14.35
C GLY A 117 -9.32 1.60 -13.84
N ALA A 118 -8.50 1.45 -12.80
CA ALA A 118 -8.31 0.17 -12.13
C ALA A 118 -8.14 0.36 -10.62
N ASP A 119 -8.64 -0.57 -9.83
CA ASP A 119 -8.44 -0.57 -8.38
C ASP A 119 -8.41 -1.98 -7.80
N MET A 120 -7.99 -2.06 -6.54
CA MET A 120 -7.80 -3.31 -5.81
C MET A 120 -8.76 -3.47 -4.62
N TRP A 121 -9.85 -2.69 -4.54
CA TRP A 121 -10.70 -2.65 -3.34
C TRP A 121 -11.41 -3.98 -3.09
N ASP A 122 -11.90 -4.61 -4.16
CA ASP A 122 -12.63 -5.88 -4.15
C ASP A 122 -12.10 -6.78 -5.28
N GLY A 123 -10.89 -7.32 -5.10
CA GLY A 123 -10.12 -7.93 -6.19
C GLY A 123 -9.60 -6.90 -7.19
N LEU A 124 -9.13 -7.37 -8.35
CA LEU A 124 -8.73 -6.47 -9.45
C LEU A 124 -9.98 -6.06 -10.23
N ARG A 125 -10.32 -4.77 -10.15
CA ARG A 125 -11.44 -4.19 -10.89
C ARG A 125 -10.92 -3.27 -11.97
N ILE A 126 -11.46 -3.39 -13.17
CA ILE A 126 -11.12 -2.54 -14.32
C ILE A 126 -12.40 -1.91 -14.85
N ASN A 127 -12.42 -0.59 -15.01
CA ASN A 127 -13.57 0.15 -15.53
C ASN A 127 -13.19 1.01 -16.75
N GLY A 128 -14.19 1.44 -17.50
CA GLY A 128 -14.03 2.31 -18.65
C GLY A 128 -15.34 2.49 -19.42
N GLU A 129 -15.23 2.95 -20.66
CA GLU A 129 -16.37 3.13 -21.56
C GLU A 129 -16.28 2.19 -22.78
N LYS A 130 -17.40 1.57 -23.15
CA LYS A 130 -17.53 0.82 -24.40
C LYS A 130 -18.96 0.94 -24.93
N HIS A 131 -19.09 1.19 -26.24
CA HIS A 131 -20.41 1.37 -26.89
C HIS A 131 -21.27 2.47 -26.22
N SER A 132 -20.64 3.58 -25.81
CA SER A 132 -21.30 4.68 -25.09
C SER A 132 -21.97 4.24 -23.79
N ARG A 133 -21.41 3.22 -23.13
CA ARG A 133 -21.84 2.72 -21.83
C ARG A 133 -20.64 2.49 -20.94
N LEU A 134 -20.79 2.81 -19.66
CA LEU A 134 -19.80 2.50 -18.64
C LEU A 134 -19.81 1.00 -18.36
N PHE A 135 -18.63 0.42 -18.18
CA PHE A 135 -18.47 -0.95 -17.72
C PHE A 135 -17.56 -1.01 -16.50
N MET A 136 -17.68 -2.11 -15.76
CA MET A 136 -16.73 -2.53 -14.75
C MET A 136 -16.60 -4.05 -14.87
N ASN A 137 -15.36 -4.53 -14.92
CA ASN A 137 -14.98 -5.93 -14.94
C ASN A 137 -14.29 -6.28 -13.63
N GLU A 138 -14.70 -7.38 -13.00
CA GLU A 138 -13.99 -8.01 -11.89
C GLU A 138 -13.14 -9.15 -12.46
N ILE A 139 -11.83 -9.06 -12.28
CA ILE A 139 -10.88 -10.03 -12.81
C ILE A 139 -10.62 -11.10 -11.75
N GLN A 140 -10.89 -12.35 -12.11
CA GLN A 140 -10.54 -13.51 -11.30
C GLN A 140 -9.04 -13.80 -11.48
N LEU A 141 -8.28 -13.64 -10.39
CA LEU A 141 -6.84 -13.89 -10.34
C LEU A 141 -6.50 -15.19 -9.63
N ASP A 142 -7.47 -15.82 -8.96
CA ASP A 142 -7.24 -17.09 -8.29
C ASP A 142 -7.07 -18.20 -9.33
N ALA A 143 -6.06 -19.04 -9.13
CA ALA A 143 -5.95 -20.32 -9.81
C ALA A 143 -6.98 -21.29 -9.18
N LYS A 144 -8.26 -20.94 -9.22
CA LYS A 144 -9.32 -21.91 -8.98
C LYS A 144 -9.19 -22.93 -10.10
N GLY A 145 -8.63 -24.08 -9.76
CA GLY A 145 -8.66 -25.19 -10.69
C GLY A 145 -10.12 -25.53 -11.01
N VAL A 146 -10.32 -26.16 -12.15
CA VAL A 146 -11.63 -26.69 -12.51
C VAL A 146 -12.05 -27.73 -11.45
N ASP A 147 -13.36 -28.00 -11.31
CA ASP A 147 -13.86 -29.01 -10.37
C ASP A 147 -12.94 -30.25 -10.36
N PHE A 148 -12.53 -30.66 -9.15
CA PHE A 148 -11.63 -31.80 -8.88
C PHE A 148 -10.12 -31.60 -9.13
N TYR A 149 -9.66 -30.39 -9.48
CA TYR A 149 -8.23 -30.09 -9.63
C TYR A 149 -7.89 -28.80 -8.86
N GLU A 150 -6.79 -28.81 -8.12
CA GLU A 150 -6.22 -27.58 -7.54
C GLU A 150 -5.28 -26.93 -8.57
N GLY A 151 -5.32 -25.60 -8.64
CA GLY A 151 -4.29 -24.84 -9.35
C GLY A 151 -3.00 -24.85 -8.54
N ASN A 152 -1.84 -24.92 -9.21
CA ASN A 152 -0.57 -24.70 -8.54
C ASN A 152 -0.53 -23.25 -8.03
N GLY A 153 -0.41 -23.07 -6.71
CA GLY A 153 -0.26 -21.78 -6.07
C GLY A 153 1.13 -21.66 -5.43
N GLU A 154 1.80 -20.54 -5.67
CA GLU A 154 2.98 -20.10 -4.93
C GLU A 154 2.58 -18.89 -4.08
N SER A 155 3.05 -18.79 -2.84
CA SER A 155 2.76 -17.61 -2.03
C SER A 155 3.54 -16.40 -2.56
N PRO A 156 3.06 -15.15 -2.37
CA PRO A 156 3.82 -13.97 -2.80
C PRO A 156 5.23 -13.89 -2.21
N ALA A 157 5.40 -14.32 -0.95
CA ALA A 157 6.70 -14.32 -0.28
C ALA A 157 7.66 -15.38 -0.86
N ASP A 158 7.15 -16.58 -1.18
CA ASP A 158 7.96 -17.63 -1.80
C ASP A 158 8.34 -17.25 -3.23
N LEU A 159 7.41 -16.65 -3.98
CA LEU A 159 7.65 -16.12 -5.32
C LEU A 159 8.75 -15.06 -5.31
N GLU A 160 8.66 -14.08 -4.40
CA GLU A 160 9.67 -13.02 -4.25
C GLU A 160 11.05 -13.62 -3.90
N ALA A 161 11.11 -14.50 -2.89
CA ALA A 161 12.36 -15.14 -2.48
C ALA A 161 12.97 -15.99 -3.60
N ARG A 162 12.15 -16.77 -4.32
CA ARG A 162 12.60 -17.59 -5.44
C ARG A 162 13.13 -16.75 -6.59
N LEU A 163 12.43 -15.69 -6.99
CA LEU A 163 12.87 -14.80 -8.06
C LEU A 163 14.19 -14.09 -7.72
N TRP A 164 14.36 -13.70 -6.45
CA TRP A 164 15.63 -13.12 -5.99
C TRP A 164 16.78 -14.13 -6.01
N LEU A 165 16.55 -15.37 -5.55
CA LEU A 165 17.55 -16.44 -5.61
C LEU A 165 17.91 -16.79 -7.06
N GLU A 166 16.92 -16.81 -7.95
CA GLU A 166 17.12 -17.05 -9.38
C GLU A 166 17.95 -15.94 -10.03
N ALA A 167 17.72 -14.68 -9.64
CA ALA A 167 18.52 -13.54 -10.12
C ALA A 167 20.01 -13.71 -9.77
N ILE A 168 20.30 -14.18 -8.55
CA ILE A 168 21.68 -14.47 -8.11
C ILE A 168 22.28 -15.65 -8.88
N ASP A 169 21.56 -16.78 -8.96
CA ASP A 169 22.09 -18.00 -9.57
C ASP A 169 22.37 -17.83 -11.07
N LYS A 170 21.55 -17.03 -11.75
CA LYS A 170 21.65 -16.79 -13.20
C LYS A 170 22.42 -15.53 -13.57
N ASP A 171 22.88 -14.74 -12.60
CA ASP A 171 23.54 -13.44 -12.81
C ASP A 171 22.70 -12.50 -13.70
N ILE A 172 21.43 -12.30 -13.32
CA ILE A 172 20.48 -11.41 -14.00
C ILE A 172 19.91 -10.38 -13.03
N ASP A 173 19.36 -9.29 -13.57
CA ASP A 173 18.70 -8.28 -12.74
C ASP A 173 17.40 -8.84 -12.11
N PRO A 174 17.12 -8.52 -10.83
CA PRO A 174 15.85 -8.85 -10.21
C PRO A 174 14.70 -8.06 -10.84
N VAL A 175 13.48 -8.59 -10.70
CA VAL A 175 12.26 -7.95 -11.25
C VAL A 175 12.04 -6.55 -10.68
N VAL A 176 12.40 -6.34 -9.41
CA VAL A 176 12.36 -5.04 -8.74
C VAL A 176 13.78 -4.64 -8.36
N THR A 177 14.24 -3.52 -8.91
CA THR A 177 15.57 -2.96 -8.67
C THR A 177 15.54 -1.96 -7.52
N PRO A 178 16.69 -1.64 -6.88
CA PRO A 178 16.75 -0.66 -5.79
C PRO A 178 16.70 0.82 -6.24
N GLU A 179 16.84 1.09 -7.53
CA GLU A 179 16.81 2.44 -8.15
C GLU A 179 15.38 2.92 -8.45
#